data_AF-A0AAU9RFJ5-F1
#
_entry.id   AF-A0AAU9RFJ5-F1
#
_cell.length_a   1.000
_cell.length_b   1.000
_cell.length_c   1.000
_cell.angle_alpha   90.00
_cell.angle_beta   90.00
_cell.angle_gamma   90.00
#
_symmetry.space_group_name_H-M   'P 1'
#
loop_
_entity.id
_entity.type
_entity.pdbx_description
1 polymer ?
#
loop_
_entity_poly.entity_id
_entity_poly.type
_entity_poly.pdbx_seq_one_letter_code
_entity_poly.pdbx_strand_id
1 'polypeptide(L)'
;MSSIASGAVPATKSAVCFGKISKSASFSSTFHRSSSSSSRLMLSSLSSSSSPTSSILLNSNNGSSISSSSSSPKPFKPVMHRREAGRLEEDRLRQVQWQDVTVKMVVEAPASLAYKLYADRKLFPKWMPFLSSVEAVEGSPDLSRYLVKFESFGKNIEYHFLAKNLQPIPDRKLHWRSIEGFANRGSVRFFPRGPSSCLVEINFSFEVPHALAPVAFLMKPFMEKLIGGGLERFAAFVKTT
;
A
#
# COMPACT_ATOMS: atom_id res chain seq x y z
N MET A 1 5.84 56.43 -58.41
CA MET A 1 6.02 57.71 -57.69
C MET A 1 5.62 57.46 -56.24
N SER A 2 6.60 57.11 -55.40
CA SER A 2 7.10 57.93 -54.26
C SER A 2 6.17 57.79 -53.04
N SER A 3 6.57 57.50 -51.81
CA SER A 3 7.87 57.59 -51.13
C SER A 3 7.87 56.76 -49.83
N ILE A 4 9.09 56.53 -49.34
CA ILE A 4 9.55 55.84 -48.13
C ILE A 4 9.51 56.79 -46.90
N ALA A 5 9.31 56.25 -45.68
CA ALA A 5 10.01 56.52 -44.41
C ALA A 5 9.17 55.98 -43.22
N SER A 6 9.61 55.18 -42.23
CA SER A 6 10.82 55.05 -41.39
C SER A 6 10.66 55.67 -39.98
N GLY A 7 10.99 54.87 -38.95
CA GLY A 7 11.24 55.27 -37.55
C GLY A 7 10.04 55.20 -36.59
N ALA A 8 10.12 54.81 -35.32
CA ALA A 8 11.23 54.35 -34.49
C ALA A 8 10.67 53.70 -33.20
N VAL A 9 11.43 52.78 -32.63
CA VAL A 9 11.22 52.09 -31.34
C VAL A 9 11.66 52.99 -30.18
N PRO A 10 10.96 53.03 -29.03
CA PRO A 10 11.57 53.47 -27.78
C PRO A 10 12.07 52.26 -26.97
N ALA A 11 13.39 52.17 -26.83
CA ALA A 11 14.05 51.34 -25.83
C ALA A 11 13.96 52.03 -24.46
N THR A 12 13.37 51.36 -23.47
CA THR A 12 13.43 51.78 -22.06
C THR A 12 14.53 50.99 -21.36
N LYS A 13 15.53 51.71 -20.85
CA LYS A 13 16.61 51.22 -19.98
C LYS A 13 16.25 51.44 -18.50
N SER A 14 16.93 50.65 -17.66
CA SER A 14 17.15 50.83 -16.21
C SER A 14 16.03 50.26 -15.31
N ALA A 15 16.31 49.61 -14.18
CA ALA A 15 17.50 49.64 -13.35
C ALA A 15 17.73 48.30 -12.62
N VAL A 16 19.01 47.98 -12.44
CA VAL A 16 19.53 46.98 -11.51
C VAL A 16 19.42 47.56 -10.09
N CYS A 17 18.77 46.85 -9.17
CA CYS A 17 18.85 47.13 -7.74
C CYS A 17 19.54 45.95 -7.03
N PHE A 18 20.77 46.19 -6.58
CA PHE A 18 21.48 45.35 -5.62
C PHE A 18 20.85 45.49 -4.23
N GLY A 19 20.16 44.45 -3.77
CA GLY A 19 19.69 44.32 -2.39
C GLY A 19 20.70 43.52 -1.57
N LYS A 20 21.22 44.14 -0.50
CA LYS A 20 22.19 43.60 0.45
C LYS A 20 21.62 42.43 1.28
N ILE A 21 22.45 41.40 1.39
CA ILE A 21 22.79 40.55 2.56
C ILE A 21 21.87 40.70 3.79
N SER A 22 21.26 39.58 4.20
CA SER A 22 20.99 39.29 5.61
C SER A 22 21.58 37.93 5.97
N LYS A 23 22.50 37.96 6.94
CA LYS A 23 23.03 36.81 7.68
C LYS A 23 22.04 36.40 8.76
N SER A 24 21.94 35.10 9.05
CA SER A 24 21.48 34.46 10.31
C SER A 24 20.68 33.20 9.95
N ALA A 25 20.83 32.02 10.53
CA ALA A 25 21.75 31.47 11.51
C ALA A 25 21.75 29.96 11.31
N SER A 26 22.93 29.32 11.45
CA SER A 26 23.03 27.87 11.57
C SER A 26 22.46 27.43 12.91
N PHE A 27 21.41 26.61 12.88
CA PHE A 27 20.91 25.92 14.06
C PHE A 27 21.54 24.52 14.10
N SER A 28 22.66 24.41 14.82
CA SER A 28 23.25 23.12 15.18
C SER A 28 22.51 22.59 16.41
N SER A 29 21.65 21.58 16.24
CA SER A 29 21.09 20.83 17.36
C SER A 29 22.00 19.66 17.71
N THR A 30 22.87 19.90 18.70
CA THR A 30 23.63 18.88 19.42
C THR A 30 22.65 18.02 20.22
N PHE A 31 22.41 16.77 19.80
CA PHE A 31 21.68 15.82 20.64
C PHE A 31 22.63 15.20 21.66
N HIS A 32 22.45 15.60 22.91
CA HIS A 32 23.10 15.02 24.07
C HIS A 32 22.66 13.56 24.27
N ARG A 33 23.65 12.68 24.18
CA ARG A 33 23.64 11.30 24.63
C ARG A 33 23.34 11.25 26.13
N SER A 34 22.20 10.66 26.51
CA SER A 34 21.90 10.31 27.91
C SER A 34 21.84 8.80 28.04
N SER A 35 22.78 8.28 28.82
CA SER A 35 22.88 6.89 29.27
C SER A 35 22.07 6.73 30.56
N SER A 36 21.22 5.71 30.66
CA SER A 36 20.69 5.14 31.91
C SER A 36 20.08 3.79 31.56
N SER A 37 20.76 2.69 31.87
CA SER A 37 20.70 1.94 33.14
C SER A 37 19.42 1.12 33.32
N SER A 38 19.61 -0.19 33.11
CA SER A 38 19.08 -1.31 33.91
C SER A 38 17.60 -1.34 34.27
N SER A 39 16.89 -2.32 33.69
CA SER A 39 16.01 -3.21 34.46
C SER A 39 15.86 -4.53 33.72
N ARG A 40 16.50 -5.58 34.25
CA ARG A 40 16.28 -6.98 33.88
C ARG A 40 14.95 -7.39 34.49
N LEU A 41 13.98 -7.79 33.67
CA LEU A 41 12.81 -8.51 34.15
C LEU A 41 12.96 -9.98 33.79
N MET A 42 13.16 -10.78 34.84
CA MET A 42 13.08 -12.24 34.83
C MET A 42 11.63 -12.64 34.56
N LEU A 43 11.39 -13.47 33.55
CA LEU A 43 10.10 -14.14 33.39
C LEU A 43 10.25 -15.58 33.89
N SER A 44 9.73 -15.82 35.09
CA SER A 44 9.65 -17.14 35.70
C SER A 44 8.55 -17.96 35.04
N SER A 45 8.91 -19.21 34.75
CA SER A 45 8.08 -20.32 34.33
C SER A 45 6.89 -20.55 35.26
N LEU A 46 5.69 -20.64 34.68
CA LEU A 46 4.51 -21.21 35.34
C LEU A 46 4.21 -22.58 34.76
N SER A 47 4.43 -23.55 35.64
CA SER A 47 4.11 -24.97 35.54
C SER A 47 2.59 -25.17 35.49
N SER A 48 2.10 -25.93 34.51
CA SER A 48 0.73 -26.42 34.47
C SER A 48 0.59 -27.63 35.39
N SER A 49 -0.24 -27.48 36.43
CA SER A 49 -0.60 -28.51 37.38
C SER A 49 -1.61 -29.51 36.79
N SER A 50 -1.37 -30.76 37.14
CA SER A 50 -2.21 -31.93 36.98
C SER A 50 -3.43 -31.90 37.91
N SER A 51 -4.50 -32.59 37.53
CA SER A 51 -5.07 -33.67 38.36
C SER A 51 -6.13 -34.51 37.62
N PRO A 52 -6.21 -35.83 37.91
CA PRO A 52 -7.11 -36.78 37.29
C PRO A 52 -8.29 -37.20 38.22
N THR A 53 -9.35 -37.76 37.65
CA THR A 53 -10.36 -38.59 38.35
C THR A 53 -10.91 -39.61 37.34
N SER A 54 -10.46 -40.86 37.33
CA SER A 54 -10.97 -42.02 38.09
C SER A 54 -12.40 -42.47 37.72
N SER A 55 -12.53 -43.65 37.10
CA SER A 55 -13.07 -44.86 37.75
C SER A 55 -13.28 -46.01 36.75
N ILE A 56 -12.74 -47.16 37.13
CA ILE A 56 -12.99 -48.48 36.59
C ILE A 56 -14.27 -48.99 37.23
N LEU A 57 -15.23 -49.49 36.44
CA LEU A 57 -16.21 -50.47 36.93
C LEU A 57 -16.45 -51.56 35.89
N LEU A 58 -16.50 -52.78 36.43
CA LEU A 58 -16.61 -54.10 35.81
C LEU A 58 -17.91 -54.28 35.03
N ASN A 59 -17.90 -55.16 34.03
CA ASN A 59 -19.13 -55.89 33.71
C ASN A 59 -18.85 -57.30 33.18
N SER A 60 -19.42 -58.28 33.87
CA SER A 60 -19.51 -59.70 33.49
C SER A 60 -20.89 -60.00 32.90
N ASN A 61 -20.92 -61.03 32.06
CA ASN A 61 -22.00 -61.43 31.16
C ASN A 61 -23.30 -61.96 31.79
N ASN A 62 -24.32 -61.91 30.92
CA ASN A 62 -25.49 -62.79 30.75
C ASN A 62 -26.78 -62.53 31.54
N GLY A 63 -27.85 -62.26 30.77
CA GLY A 63 -29.25 -62.33 31.18
C GLY A 63 -30.18 -61.94 30.03
N SER A 64 -30.91 -62.91 29.51
CA SER A 64 -31.87 -62.82 28.40
C SER A 64 -33.15 -62.04 28.73
N SER A 65 -33.77 -61.45 27.69
CA SER A 65 -35.19 -61.60 27.29
C SER A 65 -35.97 -60.31 26.93
N ILE A 66 -36.50 -60.34 25.70
CA ILE A 66 -37.82 -59.87 25.20
C ILE A 66 -38.11 -58.35 25.07
N SER A 67 -38.22 -57.98 23.78
CA SER A 67 -38.90 -56.87 23.09
C SER A 67 -39.67 -55.77 23.85
N SER A 68 -39.38 -54.52 23.48
CA SER A 68 -40.39 -53.56 23.02
C SER A 68 -39.75 -52.36 22.31
N SER A 69 -40.39 -51.95 21.22
CA SER A 69 -40.08 -50.89 20.26
C SER A 69 -39.93 -49.48 20.86
N SER A 70 -38.85 -48.77 20.50
CA SER A 70 -38.90 -47.34 20.18
C SER A 70 -37.66 -46.94 19.37
N SER A 71 -37.89 -46.59 18.10
CA SER A 71 -36.85 -46.17 17.16
C SER A 71 -36.52 -44.69 17.35
N SER A 72 -35.53 -44.39 18.18
CA SER A 72 -34.89 -43.06 18.21
C SER A 72 -33.71 -43.07 17.23
N PRO A 73 -33.67 -42.20 16.20
CA PRO A 73 -32.50 -42.13 15.33
C PRO A 73 -31.32 -41.53 16.11
N LYS A 74 -30.24 -42.30 16.24
CA LYS A 74 -28.97 -41.81 16.79
C LYS A 74 -28.49 -40.66 15.90
N PRO A 75 -28.01 -39.53 16.45
CA PRO A 75 -27.43 -38.49 15.63
C PRO A 75 -26.20 -39.06 14.92
N PHE A 76 -26.26 -39.13 13.59
CA PHE A 76 -25.10 -39.38 12.77
C PHE A 76 -24.10 -38.27 13.06
N LYS A 77 -23.05 -38.57 13.84
CA LYS A 77 -21.85 -37.73 13.84
C LYS A 77 -21.22 -37.95 12.47
N PRO A 78 -21.16 -36.95 11.58
CA PRO A 78 -20.42 -37.11 10.35
C PRO A 78 -18.97 -37.35 10.79
N VAL A 79 -18.45 -38.54 10.51
CA VAL A 79 -17.03 -38.79 10.60
C VAL A 79 -16.44 -38.02 9.43
N MET A 80 -16.11 -36.74 9.67
CA MET A 80 -15.25 -35.98 8.77
C MET A 80 -13.98 -36.80 8.61
N HIS A 81 -13.73 -37.33 7.42
CA HIS A 81 -12.46 -37.97 7.14
C HIS A 81 -11.37 -36.93 7.41
N ARG A 82 -10.39 -37.28 8.25
CA ARG A 82 -9.27 -36.41 8.66
C ARG A 82 -8.61 -35.65 7.48
N ARG A 83 -8.69 -36.21 6.26
CA ARG A 83 -8.25 -35.60 5.00
C ARG A 83 -9.12 -34.42 4.51
N GLU A 84 -10.43 -34.44 4.69
CA GLU A 84 -11.32 -33.32 4.33
C GLU A 84 -11.22 -32.17 5.32
N ALA A 85 -11.12 -32.47 6.62
CA ALA A 85 -10.85 -31.44 7.63
C ALA A 85 -9.50 -30.73 7.38
N GLY A 86 -8.45 -31.49 7.02
CA GLY A 86 -7.16 -30.91 6.64
C GLY A 86 -7.22 -30.03 5.38
N ARG A 87 -8.00 -30.43 4.38
CA ARG A 87 -8.19 -29.65 3.14
C ARG A 87 -8.97 -28.35 3.39
N LEU A 88 -9.98 -28.38 4.25
CA LEU A 88 -10.75 -27.19 4.66
C LEU A 88 -9.92 -26.23 5.53
N GLU A 89 -9.04 -26.74 6.39
CA GLU A 89 -8.10 -25.92 7.17
C GLU A 89 -7.06 -25.27 6.25
N GLU A 90 -6.49 -26.00 5.29
CA GLU A 90 -5.56 -25.45 4.28
C GLU A 90 -6.24 -24.40 3.38
N ASP A 91 -7.47 -24.63 2.93
CA ASP A 91 -8.21 -23.65 2.11
C ASP A 91 -8.62 -22.41 2.93
N ARG A 92 -8.89 -22.56 4.22
CA ARG A 92 -9.11 -21.42 5.14
C ARG A 92 -7.82 -20.64 5.43
N LEU A 93 -6.68 -21.32 5.52
CA LEU A 93 -5.36 -20.67 5.66
C LEU A 93 -4.90 -19.98 4.37
N ARG A 94 -5.37 -20.46 3.21
CA ARG A 94 -5.14 -19.87 1.88
C ARG A 94 -6.10 -18.74 1.53
N GLN A 95 -6.92 -18.27 2.47
CA GLN A 95 -7.82 -17.16 2.21
C GLN A 95 -7.01 -15.87 2.02
N VAL A 96 -6.65 -15.62 0.76
CA VAL A 96 -5.87 -14.45 0.34
C VAL A 96 -6.62 -13.20 0.76
N GLN A 97 -6.12 -12.51 1.78
CA GLN A 97 -6.74 -11.31 2.29
C GLN A 97 -6.26 -10.12 1.46
N TRP A 98 -7.11 -9.68 0.53
CA TRP A 98 -6.92 -8.42 -0.18
C TRP A 98 -7.41 -7.25 0.66
N GLN A 99 -6.68 -6.14 0.62
CA GLN A 99 -7.10 -4.88 1.18
C GLN A 99 -7.19 -3.83 0.09
N ASP A 100 -8.30 -3.08 0.09
CA ASP A 100 -8.56 -1.99 -0.83
C ASP A 100 -8.40 -0.64 -0.13
N VAL A 101 -7.68 0.25 -0.83
CA VAL A 101 -7.38 1.62 -0.46
C VAL A 101 -7.88 2.53 -1.58
N THR A 102 -8.69 3.51 -1.23
CA THR A 102 -9.14 4.56 -2.16
C THR A 102 -8.75 5.92 -1.61
N VAL A 103 -8.01 6.69 -2.39
CA VAL A 103 -7.59 8.05 -2.01
C VAL A 103 -7.97 9.01 -3.13
N LYS A 104 -8.46 10.19 -2.75
CA LYS A 104 -8.89 11.23 -3.69
C LYS A 104 -8.19 12.53 -3.37
N MET A 105 -7.77 13.25 -4.41
CA MET A 105 -7.14 14.56 -4.28
C MET A 105 -7.60 15.47 -5.42
N VAL A 106 -7.85 16.73 -5.10
CA VAL A 106 -8.11 17.75 -6.11
C VAL A 106 -6.79 18.33 -6.57
N VAL A 107 -6.56 18.34 -7.88
CA VAL A 107 -5.37 18.91 -8.51
C VAL A 107 -5.80 20.14 -9.29
N GLU A 108 -5.08 21.26 -9.09
CA GLU A 108 -5.30 22.52 -9.80
C GLU A 108 -4.61 22.48 -11.17
N ALA A 109 -5.05 21.54 -12.01
CA ALA A 109 -4.65 21.44 -13.40
C ALA A 109 -5.75 20.79 -14.24
N PRO A 110 -5.75 21.02 -15.57
CA PRO A 110 -6.60 20.25 -16.48
C PRO A 110 -6.34 18.75 -16.34
N ALA A 111 -7.39 17.94 -16.46
CA ALA A 111 -7.30 16.48 -16.35
C ALA A 111 -6.29 15.87 -17.34
N SER A 112 -6.17 16.45 -18.55
CA SER A 112 -5.22 15.99 -19.57
C SER A 112 -3.75 16.24 -19.19
N LEU A 113 -3.45 17.36 -18.52
CA LEU A 113 -2.11 17.64 -18.02
C LEU A 113 -1.75 16.70 -16.87
N ALA A 114 -2.65 16.57 -15.89
CA ALA A 114 -2.46 15.65 -14.77
C ALA A 114 -2.29 14.21 -15.26
N TYR A 115 -3.11 13.77 -16.22
CA TYR A 115 -2.99 12.45 -16.83
C TYR A 115 -1.63 12.23 -17.49
N LYS A 116 -1.16 13.18 -18.32
CA LYS A 116 0.14 13.08 -19.00
C LYS A 116 1.30 12.98 -18.02
N LEU A 117 1.31 13.83 -16.99
CA LEU A 117 2.36 13.84 -15.96
C LEU A 117 2.34 12.56 -15.11
N TYR A 118 1.15 12.02 -14.82
CA TYR A 118 1.02 10.75 -14.11
C TYR A 118 1.38 9.55 -15.00
N ALA A 119 1.13 9.60 -16.30
CA ALA A 119 1.50 8.53 -17.22
C ALA A 119 3.02 8.41 -17.39
N ASP A 120 3.77 9.51 -17.20
CA ASP A 120 5.23 9.49 -17.22
C ASP A 120 5.80 8.95 -15.90
N ARG A 121 5.94 7.64 -15.86
CA ARG A 121 6.52 6.86 -14.76
C ARG A 121 7.91 7.34 -14.32
N LYS A 122 8.71 7.92 -15.23
CA LYS A 122 10.06 8.41 -14.90
C LYS A 122 10.02 9.60 -13.95
N LEU A 123 8.87 10.28 -13.85
CA LEU A 123 8.67 11.40 -12.94
C LEU A 123 8.29 10.95 -11.52
N PHE A 124 7.92 9.68 -11.31
CA PHE A 124 7.43 9.21 -10.01
C PHE A 124 8.41 9.53 -8.86
N PRO A 125 9.73 9.29 -8.99
CA PRO A 125 10.67 9.62 -7.92
C PRO A 125 10.71 11.12 -7.56
N LYS A 126 10.29 12.03 -8.45
CA LYS A 126 10.28 13.48 -8.18
C LYS A 126 9.23 13.90 -7.16
N TRP A 127 8.12 13.17 -7.06
CA TRP A 127 7.00 13.52 -6.18
C TRP A 127 6.59 12.37 -5.24
N MET A 128 7.11 11.16 -5.45
CA MET A 128 6.86 9.97 -4.65
C MET A 128 8.18 9.44 -4.07
N PRO A 129 8.68 10.00 -2.95
CA PRO A 129 10.04 9.74 -2.45
C PRO A 129 10.27 8.29 -2.00
N PHE A 130 9.21 7.54 -1.70
CA PHE A 130 9.32 6.11 -1.39
C PHE A 130 9.50 5.22 -2.63
N LEU A 131 9.27 5.74 -3.84
CA LEU A 131 9.63 5.08 -5.09
C LEU A 131 10.99 5.61 -5.55
N SER A 132 12.04 4.83 -5.28
CA SER A 132 13.41 5.19 -5.62
C SER A 132 13.70 5.13 -7.11
N SER A 133 13.14 4.14 -7.84
CA SER A 133 13.23 4.08 -9.30
C SER A 133 12.00 3.43 -9.92
N VAL A 134 11.71 3.84 -11.15
CA VAL A 134 10.73 3.19 -12.01
C VAL A 134 11.34 3.05 -13.39
N GLU A 135 11.61 1.82 -13.78
CA GLU A 135 12.30 1.48 -15.03
C GLU A 135 11.34 0.72 -15.94
N ALA A 136 11.25 1.12 -17.19
CA ALA A 136 10.52 0.34 -18.20
C ALA A 136 11.37 -0.87 -18.59
N VAL A 137 10.74 -2.03 -18.77
CA VAL A 137 11.46 -3.22 -19.21
C VAL A 137 11.78 -3.09 -20.70
N GLU A 138 13.04 -3.37 -21.08
CA GLU A 138 13.48 -3.33 -22.46
C GLU A 138 12.66 -4.30 -23.32
N GLY A 139 12.18 -3.83 -24.49
CA GLY A 139 11.31 -4.61 -25.37
C GLY A 139 9.87 -4.81 -24.89
N SER A 140 9.48 -4.30 -23.72
CA SER A 140 8.10 -4.40 -23.19
C SER A 140 7.67 -3.12 -22.47
N PRO A 141 7.24 -2.08 -23.21
CA PRO A 141 6.94 -0.77 -22.64
C PRO A 141 5.73 -0.77 -21.68
N ASP A 142 4.87 -1.78 -21.75
CA ASP A 142 3.77 -2.00 -20.83
C ASP A 142 4.24 -2.52 -19.46
N LEU A 143 5.44 -3.09 -19.37
CA LEU A 143 6.04 -3.58 -18.14
C LEU A 143 6.97 -2.54 -17.51
N SER A 144 6.91 -2.40 -16.19
CA SER A 144 7.87 -1.63 -15.41
C SER A 144 8.29 -2.33 -14.14
N ARG A 145 9.59 -2.22 -13.84
CA ARG A 145 10.18 -2.59 -12.55
C ARG A 145 10.15 -1.37 -11.64
N TYR A 146 9.61 -1.57 -10.45
CA TYR A 146 9.49 -0.54 -9.42
C TYR A 146 10.41 -0.91 -8.26
N LEU A 147 11.17 0.06 -7.79
CA LEU A 147 12.00 -0.05 -6.60
C LEU A 147 11.44 0.86 -5.51
N VAL A 148 10.90 0.23 -4.46
CA VAL A 148 10.37 0.91 -3.29
C VAL A 148 11.44 0.91 -2.20
N LYS A 149 11.75 2.08 -1.66
CA LYS A 149 12.64 2.25 -0.51
C LYS A 149 11.96 3.14 0.51
N PHE A 150 11.74 2.63 1.71
CA PHE A 150 11.25 3.45 2.80
C PHE A 150 11.84 2.98 4.13
N GLU A 151 11.98 3.94 5.04
CA GLU A 151 12.41 3.67 6.39
C GLU A 151 11.17 3.32 7.24
N SER A 152 11.21 2.17 7.89
CA SER A 152 10.17 1.77 8.84
C SER A 152 10.82 1.03 10.00
N PHE A 153 10.40 1.36 11.23
CA PHE A 153 10.93 0.77 12.46
C PHE A 153 12.47 0.86 12.59
N GLY A 154 13.07 1.97 12.10
CA GLY A 154 14.52 2.18 12.12
C GLY A 154 15.30 1.25 11.18
N LYS A 155 14.62 0.61 10.22
CA LYS A 155 15.22 -0.22 9.18
C LYS A 155 14.89 0.34 7.80
N ASN A 156 15.88 0.29 6.91
CA ASN A 156 15.67 0.55 5.50
C ASN A 156 15.03 -0.70 4.88
N ILE A 157 13.79 -0.56 4.44
CA ILE A 157 13.06 -1.61 3.76
C ILE A 157 13.13 -1.35 2.26
N GLU A 158 13.54 -2.36 1.51
CA GLU A 158 13.66 -2.32 0.06
C GLU A 158 12.80 -3.44 -0.55
N TYR A 159 11.92 -3.07 -1.48
CA TYR A 159 11.10 -4.02 -2.23
C TYR A 159 11.15 -3.73 -3.72
N HIS A 160 11.21 -4.79 -4.50
CA HIS A 160 11.09 -4.74 -5.95
C HIS A 160 9.78 -5.41 -6.37
N PHE A 161 9.07 -4.80 -7.30
CA PHE A 161 7.94 -5.47 -7.95
C PHE A 161 7.89 -5.13 -9.43
N LEU A 162 7.44 -6.10 -10.22
CA LEU A 162 7.19 -5.93 -11.65
C LEU A 162 5.69 -5.70 -11.83
N ALA A 163 5.30 -4.64 -12.52
CA ALA A 163 3.91 -4.37 -12.84
C ALA A 163 3.69 -4.17 -14.34
N LYS A 164 2.56 -4.68 -14.81
CA LYS A 164 2.04 -4.48 -16.16
C LYS A 164 0.98 -3.40 -16.16
N ASN A 165 1.17 -2.40 -17.00
CA ASN A 165 0.13 -1.46 -17.35
C ASN A 165 -0.86 -2.13 -18.29
N LEU A 166 -2.13 -1.98 -17.95
CA LEU A 166 -3.22 -2.43 -18.79
C LEU A 166 -3.62 -1.28 -19.73
N GLN A 167 -4.47 -1.57 -20.73
CA GLN A 167 -4.81 -0.60 -21.77
C GLN A 167 -5.32 0.72 -21.18
N PRO A 168 -4.61 1.84 -21.38
CA PRO A 168 -4.99 3.12 -20.78
C PRO A 168 -6.19 3.73 -21.52
N ILE A 169 -6.94 4.57 -20.81
CA ILE A 169 -7.98 5.42 -21.41
C ILE A 169 -7.46 6.87 -21.32
N PRO A 170 -7.07 7.49 -22.46
CA PRO A 170 -6.50 8.82 -22.48
C PRO A 170 -7.30 9.85 -21.67
N ASP A 171 -6.58 10.67 -20.90
CA ASP A 171 -7.12 11.74 -20.04
C ASP A 171 -8.16 11.30 -18.99
N ARG A 172 -8.34 9.99 -18.79
CA ARG A 172 -9.39 9.43 -17.92
C ARG A 172 -8.93 8.37 -16.95
N LYS A 173 -8.14 7.38 -17.41
CA LYS A 173 -7.80 6.22 -16.59
C LYS A 173 -6.46 5.60 -16.95
N LEU A 174 -5.66 5.36 -15.92
CA LEU A 174 -4.51 4.47 -15.93
C LEU A 174 -4.80 3.29 -14.99
N HIS A 175 -4.33 2.10 -15.32
CA HIS A 175 -4.51 0.92 -14.47
C HIS A 175 -3.39 -0.09 -14.68
N TRP A 176 -3.06 -0.81 -13.61
CA TRP A 176 -1.94 -1.73 -13.58
C TRP A 176 -2.23 -2.92 -12.68
N ARG A 177 -1.42 -3.96 -12.87
CA ARG A 177 -1.39 -5.16 -12.04
C ARG A 177 0.06 -5.63 -11.88
N SER A 178 0.45 -5.96 -10.66
CA SER A 178 1.73 -6.62 -10.41
C SER A 178 1.75 -8.02 -11.03
N ILE A 179 2.86 -8.36 -11.65
CA ILE A 179 3.14 -9.70 -12.20
C ILE A 179 4.08 -10.46 -11.26
N GLU A 180 5.01 -9.76 -10.60
CA GLU A 180 6.00 -10.36 -9.69
C GLU A 180 6.24 -9.48 -8.46
N GLY A 181 6.68 -10.10 -7.36
CA GLY A 181 7.02 -9.41 -6.11
C GLY A 181 5.78 -9.09 -5.27
N PHE A 182 5.67 -7.86 -4.79
CA PHE A 182 4.55 -7.40 -3.98
C PHE A 182 3.23 -7.44 -4.77
N ALA A 183 2.35 -8.38 -4.44
CA ALA A 183 1.07 -8.56 -5.10
C ALA A 183 0.15 -7.34 -4.88
N ASN A 184 -0.03 -6.55 -5.93
CA ASN A 184 -0.85 -5.35 -5.94
C ASN A 184 -1.52 -5.10 -7.31
N ARG A 185 -2.57 -4.31 -7.30
CA ARG A 185 -3.24 -3.80 -8.49
C ARG A 185 -3.81 -2.44 -8.21
N GLY A 186 -4.00 -1.63 -9.23
CA GLY A 186 -4.59 -0.33 -9.01
C GLY A 186 -5.06 0.35 -10.27
N SER A 187 -5.74 1.47 -10.05
CA SER A 187 -6.10 2.40 -11.10
C SER A 187 -6.06 3.83 -10.59
N VAL A 188 -5.69 4.74 -11.47
CA VAL A 188 -5.80 6.17 -11.27
C VAL A 188 -6.80 6.70 -12.26
N ARG A 189 -7.78 7.45 -11.76
CA ARG A 189 -8.86 8.04 -12.55
C ARG A 189 -8.80 9.55 -12.44
N PHE A 190 -9.05 10.23 -13.55
CA PHE A 190 -9.03 11.67 -13.67
C PHE A 190 -10.43 12.14 -14.04
N PHE A 191 -11.01 13.00 -13.21
CA PHE A 191 -12.33 13.57 -13.45
C PHE A 191 -12.18 15.09 -13.63
N PRO A 192 -12.45 15.62 -14.83
CA PRO A 192 -12.46 17.06 -15.05
C PRO A 192 -13.47 17.76 -14.11
N ARG A 193 -13.04 18.87 -13.49
CA ARG A 193 -13.91 19.75 -12.69
C ARG A 193 -14.03 21.16 -13.29
N GLY A 194 -13.37 21.39 -14.42
CA GLY A 194 -13.28 22.67 -15.10
C GLY A 194 -12.02 22.72 -15.98
N PRO A 195 -11.71 23.87 -16.59
CA PRO A 195 -10.55 24.01 -17.45
C PRO A 195 -9.21 23.94 -16.70
N SER A 196 -9.18 24.26 -15.41
CA SER A 196 -7.97 24.36 -14.58
C SER A 196 -7.99 23.47 -13.34
N SER A 197 -8.91 22.51 -13.25
CA SER A 197 -9.00 21.62 -12.09
C SER A 197 -9.54 20.23 -12.46
N CYS A 198 -9.01 19.21 -11.79
CA CYS A 198 -9.50 17.85 -11.86
C CYS A 198 -9.46 17.16 -10.49
N LEU A 199 -10.33 16.17 -10.31
CA LEU A 199 -10.23 15.22 -9.21
C LEU A 199 -9.41 14.02 -9.69
N VAL A 200 -8.38 13.67 -8.93
CA VAL A 200 -7.59 12.45 -9.12
C VAL A 200 -8.02 11.45 -8.05
N GLU A 201 -8.44 10.27 -8.47
CA GLU A 201 -8.83 9.15 -7.60
C GLU A 201 -7.91 7.97 -7.85
N ILE A 202 -7.19 7.53 -6.81
CA ILE A 202 -6.42 6.30 -6.83
C ILE A 202 -7.21 5.23 -6.10
N ASN A 203 -7.40 4.09 -6.76
CA ASN A 203 -7.83 2.84 -6.14
C ASN A 203 -6.65 1.88 -6.17
N PHE A 204 -6.23 1.39 -5.02
CA PHE A 204 -5.09 0.51 -4.85
C PHE A 204 -5.51 -0.70 -4.02
N SER A 205 -5.34 -1.90 -4.55
CA SER A 205 -5.56 -3.15 -3.83
C SER A 205 -4.23 -3.86 -3.66
N PHE A 206 -3.98 -4.42 -2.48
CA PHE A 206 -2.82 -5.25 -2.23
C PHE A 206 -3.19 -6.49 -1.43
N GLU A 207 -2.41 -7.54 -1.64
CA GLU A 207 -2.51 -8.77 -0.88
C GLU A 207 -1.73 -8.65 0.43
N VAL A 208 -2.32 -9.11 1.53
CA VAL A 208 -1.66 -9.19 2.82
C VAL A 208 -0.90 -10.51 2.90
N PRO A 209 0.44 -10.48 3.05
CA PRO A 209 1.20 -11.70 3.30
C PRO A 209 0.68 -12.39 4.56
N HIS A 210 0.51 -13.71 4.53
CA HIS A 210 -0.04 -14.48 5.65
C HIS A 210 0.73 -14.26 6.98
N ALA A 211 2.04 -14.06 6.91
CA ALA A 211 2.88 -13.73 8.07
C ALA A 211 2.51 -12.40 8.75
N LEU A 212 1.86 -11.49 8.03
CA LEU A 212 1.40 -10.19 8.52
C LEU A 212 -0.10 -10.16 8.82
N ALA A 213 -0.82 -11.29 8.71
CA ALA A 213 -2.25 -11.36 8.99
C ALA A 213 -2.64 -10.80 10.38
N PRO A 214 -1.90 -11.04 11.48
CA PRO A 214 -2.24 -10.48 12.80
C PRO A 214 -2.20 -8.94 12.85
N VAL A 215 -1.44 -8.31 11.96
CA VAL A 215 -1.29 -6.85 11.87
C VAL A 215 -1.91 -6.26 10.60
N ALA A 216 -2.70 -7.06 9.87
CA ALA A 216 -3.34 -6.66 8.62
C ALA A 216 -4.12 -5.35 8.76
N PHE A 217 -4.81 -5.17 9.89
CA PHE A 217 -5.61 -3.97 10.19
C PHE A 217 -4.79 -2.66 10.22
N LEU A 218 -3.48 -2.72 10.46
CA LEU A 218 -2.59 -1.54 10.43
C LEU A 218 -2.11 -1.20 9.02
N MET A 219 -2.14 -2.16 8.08
CA MET A 219 -1.59 -1.96 6.74
C MET A 219 -2.44 -1.00 5.90
N LYS A 220 -3.76 -1.15 5.90
CA LYS A 220 -4.68 -0.24 5.19
C LYS A 220 -4.46 1.24 5.55
N PRO A 221 -4.57 1.68 6.82
CA PRO A 221 -4.39 3.09 7.17
C PRO A 221 -2.96 3.58 6.89
N PHE A 222 -1.95 2.71 6.99
CA PHE A 222 -0.59 3.05 6.59
C PHE A 222 -0.50 3.33 5.08
N MET A 223 -1.04 2.45 4.24
CA MET A 223 -1.04 2.59 2.79
C MET A 223 -1.89 3.79 2.32
N GLU A 224 -3.03 4.04 2.96
CA GLU A 224 -3.85 5.25 2.73
C GLU A 224 -3.05 6.53 2.96
N LYS A 225 -2.32 6.62 4.07
CA LYS A 225 -1.46 7.78 4.37
C LYS A 225 -0.31 7.91 3.37
N LEU A 226 0.33 6.80 3.02
CA LEU A 226 1.45 6.78 2.07
C LEU A 226 1.02 7.27 0.69
N ILE A 227 -0.10 6.73 0.17
CA ILE A 227 -0.65 7.09 -1.14
C ILE A 227 -1.20 8.52 -1.10
N GLY A 228 -1.89 8.92 -0.03
CA GLY A 228 -2.38 10.29 0.16
C GLY A 228 -1.27 11.32 0.14
N GLY A 229 -0.18 11.11 0.90
CA GLY A 229 0.98 11.99 0.85
C GLY A 229 1.68 12.00 -0.51
N GLY A 230 1.64 10.88 -1.25
CA GLY A 230 2.08 10.82 -2.64
C GLY A 230 1.25 11.71 -3.58
N LEU A 231 -0.09 11.64 -3.47
CA LEU A 231 -1.00 12.48 -4.25
C LEU A 231 -0.92 13.96 -3.91
N GLU A 232 -0.70 14.30 -2.65
CA GLU A 232 -0.49 15.69 -2.22
C GLU A 232 0.77 16.28 -2.88
N ARG A 233 1.88 15.54 -2.85
CA ARG A 233 3.12 15.93 -3.54
C ARG A 233 2.96 15.96 -5.05
N PHE A 234 2.18 15.04 -5.63
CA PHE A 234 1.84 15.09 -7.05
C PHE A 234 1.08 16.37 -7.39
N ALA A 235 0.07 16.74 -6.59
CA ALA A 235 -0.68 17.98 -6.79
C ALA A 235 0.25 19.21 -6.75
N ALA A 236 1.19 19.26 -5.79
CA ALA A 236 2.19 20.31 -5.73
C ALA A 236 3.12 20.33 -6.96
N PHE A 237 3.61 19.16 -7.39
CA PHE A 237 4.48 19.02 -8.56
C PHE A 237 3.80 19.51 -9.85
N VAL A 238 2.53 19.14 -10.05
CA VAL A 238 1.76 19.56 -11.23
C VAL A 238 1.59 21.08 -11.27
N LYS A 239 1.38 21.75 -10.12
CA LYS A 239 1.28 23.22 -10.07
C LYS A 239 2.58 23.94 -10.47
N THR A 240 3.73 23.28 -10.32
CA THR A 240 5.05 23.84 -10.63
C THR A 240 5.56 23.54 -12.04
N THR A 241 4.82 22.71 -12.80
CA THR A 241 5.16 22.31 -14.16
C THR A 241 4.47 23.20 -15.17
#